data_AF-A0A1V0R478-F1
#
_entry.id   AF-A0A1V0R478-F1
#
_cell.length_a   1.000
_cell.length_b   1.000
_cell.length_c   1.000
_cell.angle_alpha   90.00
_cell.angle_beta   90.00
_cell.angle_gamma   90.00
#
_symmetry.space_group_name_H-M   'P 1'
#
loop_
_entity.id
_entity.type
_entity.pdbx_description
1 polymer ?
#
loop_
_entity_poly.entity_id
_entity_poly.type
_entity_poly.pdbx_seq_one_letter_code
_entity_poly.pdbx_strand_id
1 'polypeptide(L)' 'MISGGLLAGPGRGLVLPPEAAYFGLHEGVRSCWIVFDHQDSSQMPSLTEDLFLEFNAEVEVAPVMTAEDPAKGLAAMRS' A
#
# COMPACT_ATOMS: atom_id res chain seq x y z
N MET A 1 8.11 -14.66 16.34
CA MET A 1 6.97 -15.30 15.65
C MET A 1 5.95 -14.23 15.28
N ILE A 2 6.25 -13.45 14.25
CA ILE A 2 5.28 -12.92 13.29
C ILE A 2 6.07 -12.96 11.98
N SER A 3 6.13 -14.18 11.45
CA SER A 3 6.74 -14.48 10.15
C SER A 3 5.88 -13.81 9.09
N GLY A 4 6.50 -13.17 8.10
CA GLY A 4 5.86 -12.43 7.01
C GLY A 4 4.96 -13.28 6.13
N GLY A 5 3.79 -13.64 6.63
CA GLY A 5 2.72 -14.26 5.89
C GLY A 5 1.40 -13.83 6.51
N LEU A 6 0.39 -13.64 5.65
CA LEU A 6 -1.02 -13.46 5.95
C LEU A 6 -1.56 -12.02 5.96
N LEU A 7 -1.65 -11.44 4.76
CA LEU A 7 -2.88 -10.79 4.29
C LEU A 7 -3.53 -11.67 3.22
N ALA A 8 -3.64 -12.98 3.49
CA ALA A 8 -4.31 -13.92 2.62
C ALA A 8 -5.43 -14.58 3.43
N GLY A 9 -6.67 -14.18 3.18
CA GLY A 9 -7.80 -15.04 3.51
C GLY A 9 -7.67 -16.40 2.81
N PRO A 10 -8.46 -17.41 3.20
CA PRO A 10 -8.43 -18.72 2.57
C PRO A 10 -8.88 -18.60 1.09
N GLY A 11 -7.94 -18.42 0.17
CA GLY A 11 -8.17 -18.56 -1.27
C GLY A 11 -7.57 -17.50 -2.20
N ARG A 12 -7.10 -16.34 -1.71
CA ARG A 12 -6.45 -15.33 -2.55
C ARG A 12 -5.35 -14.61 -1.77
N GLY A 13 -4.12 -14.70 -2.24
CA GLY A 13 -3.06 -13.76 -1.83
C GLY A 13 -3.28 -12.40 -2.52
N LEU A 14 -2.63 -11.37 -2.01
CA LEU A 14 -2.58 -10.07 -2.68
C LEU A 14 -2.16 -10.25 -4.14
N VAL A 15 -2.91 -9.62 -5.06
CA VAL A 15 -2.67 -9.70 -6.51
C VAL A 15 -1.25 -9.21 -6.88
N LEU A 16 -0.70 -8.31 -6.07
CA LEU A 16 0.66 -7.80 -6.18
C LEU A 16 1.38 -8.02 -4.84
N PRO A 17 2.52 -8.75 -4.81
CA PRO A 17 3.28 -8.94 -3.59
C PRO A 17 3.86 -7.59 -3.12
N PRO A 18 3.69 -7.23 -1.84
CA PRO A 18 4.23 -5.99 -1.32
C PRO A 18 5.76 -6.02 -1.25
N GLU A 19 6.39 -4.87 -1.45
CA GLU A 19 7.82 -4.70 -1.20
C GLU A 19 8.12 -4.77 0.30
N ALA A 20 7.23 -4.18 1.11
CA ALA A 20 7.29 -4.22 2.55
C ALA A 20 5.90 -4.12 3.16
N ALA A 21 5.70 -4.77 4.31
CA ALA A 21 4.49 -4.65 5.11
C ALA A 21 4.88 -4.50 6.59
N TYR A 22 4.33 -3.49 7.24
CA TYR A 22 4.52 -3.19 8.65
C TYR A 22 3.18 -3.26 9.36
N PHE A 23 3.14 -3.89 10.53
CA PHE A 23 1.93 -4.06 11.32
C PHE A 23 2.14 -3.45 12.69
N GLY A 24 1.14 -2.72 13.19
CA GLY A 24 1.26 -2.03 14.46
C GLY A 24 -0.04 -1.42 14.93
N LEU A 25 0.10 -0.51 15.88
CA LEU A 25 -0.99 0.32 16.37
C LEU A 25 -0.84 1.73 15.80
N HIS A 26 -1.92 2.26 15.28
CA HIS A 26 -2.03 3.67 14.89
C HIS A 26 -3.35 4.19 15.42
N GLU A 27 -3.36 5.38 16.03
CA GLU A 27 -4.57 6.00 16.57
C GLU A 27 -5.43 5.05 17.45
N GLY A 28 -4.76 4.16 18.20
CA GLY A 28 -5.41 3.20 19.09
C GLY A 28 -6.07 1.99 18.42
N VAL A 29 -5.95 1.82 17.11
CA VAL A 29 -6.49 0.67 16.37
C VAL A 29 -5.39 -0.19 15.72
N ARG A 30 -5.74 -1.41 15.34
CA ARG A 30 -4.85 -2.30 14.59
C ARG A 30 -4.71 -1.78 13.16
N SER A 31 -3.47 -1.58 12.74
CA SER A 31 -3.16 -0.95 11.46
C SER A 31 -2.04 -1.68 10.74
N CYS A 32 -2.02 -1.53 9.42
CA CYS A 32 -0.92 -1.96 8.58
C CYS A 32 -0.53 -0.85 7.61
N TRP A 33 0.76 -0.77 7.32
CA TRP A 33 1.31 0.04 6.23
C TRP A 33 1.94 -0.91 5.24
N ILE A 34 1.52 -0.80 3.98
CA ILE A 34 1.96 -1.70 2.92
C ILE A 34 2.54 -0.85 1.80
N VAL A 35 3.77 -1.17 1.42
CA VAL A 35 4.50 -0.51 0.34
C VAL A 35 4.50 -1.45 -0.87
N PHE A 36 4.12 -0.90 -2.02
CA PHE A 36 4.04 -1.61 -3.28
C PHE A 36 4.79 -0.83 -4.35
N ASP A 37 5.40 -1.55 -5.31
CA ASP A 37 5.85 -0.93 -6.55
C ASP A 37 4.63 -0.56 -7.39
N HIS A 38 4.38 0.74 -7.49
CA HIS A 38 3.17 1.27 -8.10
C HIS A 38 3.39 1.52 -9.59
N GLN A 39 3.11 0.50 -10.40
CA GLN A 39 3.26 0.55 -11.87
C GLN A 39 2.05 1.20 -12.56
N ASP A 40 0.83 0.97 -12.04
CA ASP A 40 -0.41 1.50 -12.63
C ASP A 40 -1.48 1.74 -11.54
N SER A 41 -1.89 3.00 -11.39
CA SER A 41 -2.95 3.45 -10.47
C SER A 41 -4.29 2.74 -10.69
N SER A 42 -4.53 2.18 -11.88
CA SER A 42 -5.75 1.43 -12.16
C SER A 42 -5.91 0.15 -11.33
N GLN A 43 -4.81 -0.36 -10.75
CA GLN A 43 -4.79 -1.59 -9.94
C GLN A 43 -5.20 -1.35 -8.47
N MET A 44 -5.26 -0.10 -8.02
CA MET A 44 -5.57 0.25 -6.63
C MET A 44 -6.93 -0.27 -6.12
N PRO A 45 -8.03 -0.25 -6.89
CA PRO A 45 -9.30 -0.81 -6.44
C PRO A 45 -9.17 -2.29 -6.06
N SER A 46 -8.50 -3.10 -6.89
CA SER A 46 -8.32 -4.53 -6.62
C SER A 46 -7.40 -4.82 -5.42
N LEU A 47 -6.48 -3.91 -5.08
CA LEU A 47 -5.62 -4.04 -3.91
C LEU A 47 -6.32 -3.64 -2.60
N THR A 48 -7.29 -2.73 -2.69
CA THR A 48 -7.96 -2.14 -1.52
C THR A 48 -9.33 -2.74 -1.24
N GLU A 49 -9.95 -3.40 -2.22
CA GLU A 49 -11.28 -4.02 -2.13
C GLU A 49 -11.38 -4.97 -0.94
N ASP A 50 -10.42 -5.89 -0.76
CA ASP A 50 -10.44 -6.82 0.36
C ASP A 50 -10.27 -6.11 1.72
N LEU A 51 -9.51 -5.00 1.76
CA LEU A 51 -9.37 -4.18 2.98
C LEU A 51 -10.69 -3.52 3.38
N PHE A 52 -11.45 -3.05 2.40
CA PHE A 52 -12.78 -2.48 2.63
C PHE A 52 -13.81 -3.55 3.00
N LEU A 53 -13.88 -4.65 2.24
CA LEU A 53 -14.94 -5.63 2.36
C LEU A 53 -14.75 -6.59 3.53
N GLU A 54 -13.53 -7.06 3.77
CA GLU A 54 -13.26 -8.06 4.82
C GLU A 54 -12.97 -7.41 6.17
N PHE A 55 -12.28 -6.27 6.17
CA PHE A 55 -11.80 -5.64 7.40
C PHE A 55 -12.53 -4.34 7.77
N ASN A 56 -13.40 -3.82 6.89
CA ASN A 56 -14.03 -2.51 7.06
C ASN A 56 -12.99 -1.43 7.42
N ALA A 57 -11.84 -1.50 6.76
CA ALA A 57 -10.69 -0.64 7.04
C ALA A 57 -10.90 0.76 6.45
N GLU A 58 -10.41 1.77 7.16
CA GLU A 58 -10.12 3.08 6.58
C GLU A 58 -8.79 2.98 5.82
N VAL A 59 -8.79 3.37 4.54
CA VAL A 59 -7.64 3.20 3.64
C VAL A 59 -7.23 4.56 3.09
N GLU A 60 -5.97 4.92 3.35
CA GLU A 60 -5.31 6.06 2.74
C GLU A 60 -4.21 5.59 1.79
N VAL A 61 -4.11 6.23 0.63
CA VAL A 61 -3.11 5.91 -0.40
C VAL A 61 -2.31 7.16 -0.68
N ALA A 62 -1.01 7.09 -0.44
CA ALA A 62 -0.08 8.19 -0.69
C ALA A 62 1.06 7.72 -1.59
N PRO A 63 1.49 8.51 -2.59
CA PRO A 63 2.66 8.19 -3.38
C PRO A 63 3.90 8.24 -2.48
N VAL A 64 4.68 7.16 -2.51
CA VAL A 64 6.03 7.14 -1.94
C VAL A 64 7.00 7.46 -3.06
N MET A 65 7.84 8.45 -2.84
CA MET A 65 8.75 8.98 -3.85
C MET A 65 10.18 8.99 -3.32
N THR A 66 11.14 8.71 -4.20
CA THR A 66 12.56 8.88 -3.90
C THR A 66 12.90 10.37 -3.84
N ALA A 67 14.09 10.72 -3.36
CA ALA A 67 14.52 12.12 -3.32
C ALA A 67 14.66 12.71 -4.73
N GLU A 68 14.94 11.88 -5.74
CA GLU A 68 15.09 12.30 -7.13
C GLU A 68 13.76 12.67 -7.81
N ASP A 69 12.64 12.09 -7.38
CA ASP A 69 11.36 12.25 -8.07
C ASP A 69 10.74 13.66 -7.92
N PRO A 70 10.72 14.30 -6.73
CA PRO A 70 10.36 15.71 -6.60
C PRO A 70 11.22 16.63 -7.47
N ALA A 71 12.52 16.35 -7.57
CA ALA A 71 13.46 17.15 -8.36
C ALA A 71 13.12 17.08 -9.86
N LYS A 72 12.81 15.89 -10.39
CA LYS A 72 12.33 15.71 -11.77
C LYS A 72 11.03 16.46 -12.00
N GLY A 73 10.06 16.32 -11.09
CA GLY A 73 8.76 16.99 -11.19
C GLY A 73 8.89 18.52 -11.23
N LEU A 74 9.69 19.10 -10.34
CA LEU A 74 9.90 20.54 -10.29
C LEU A 74 10.64 21.07 -11.53
N ALA A 75 11.58 20.31 -12.09
CA ALA A 75 12.29 20.69 -13.30
C ALA A 75 11.32 20.77 -14.51
N ALA A 76 10.41 19.80 -14.65
CA ALA A 76 9.43 19.76 -15.73
C ALA A 76 8.38 20.89 -15.66
N MET A 77 8.11 21.45 -14.47
CA MET A 77 7.19 22.58 -14.32
C MET A 77 7.79 23.92 -14.79
N ARG A 78 9.11 23.99 -14.97
CA ARG A 78 9.83 25.21 -15.32
C ARG A 78 10.09 25.34 -16.84
N SER A 79 9.57 24.42 -17.65
CA SER A 79 9.68 24.41 -19.12
C SER A 79 8.40 24.86 -19.78
#